data_AF-A0A3P7K8Y6-F1
#
_entry.id   AF-A0A3P7K8Y6-F1
#
_cell.length_a   1.000
_cell.length_b   1.000
_cell.length_c   1.000
_cell.angle_alpha   90.00
_cell.angle_beta   90.00
_cell.angle_gamma   90.00
#
_symmetry.space_group_name_H-M   'P 1'
#
loop_
_entity.id
_entity.type
_entity.pdbx_description
1 polymer ?
#
loop_
_entity_poly.entity_id
_entity_poly.type
_entity_poly.pdbx_seq_one_letter_code
_entity_poly.pdbx_strand_id
1 'polypeptide(L)'
;MNDKKMEEETNVIRADICSTIRNGLLEMMINSAKQKQASINNTSSSIDLKIRIKAEFRGEKFCFEMHRPVMFDELQMHLNSRCKLKLNIYYTLRNHELIVPIRNQLELDRAIELV
;
A
#
# COMPACT_ATOMS: atom_id res chain seq x y z
N MET A 1 -25.55 -25.34 -43.44
CA MET A 1 -24.16 -25.47 -42.96
C MET A 1 -23.35 -24.18 -43.15
N ASN A 2 -23.98 -23.04 -43.51
CA ASN A 2 -23.29 -21.78 -43.83
C ASN A 2 -23.43 -20.68 -42.76
N ASP A 3 -24.40 -20.78 -41.84
CA ASP A 3 -24.64 -19.72 -40.85
C ASP A 3 -23.63 -19.72 -39.69
N LYS A 4 -23.11 -20.90 -39.31
CA LYS A 4 -22.06 -21.02 -38.28
C LYS A 4 -20.74 -20.36 -38.68
N LYS A 5 -20.45 -20.25 -39.98
CA LYS A 5 -19.16 -19.74 -40.48
C LYS A 5 -19.11 -18.21 -40.44
N MET A 6 -20.23 -17.53 -40.69
CA MET A 6 -20.32 -16.07 -40.59
C MET A 6 -20.18 -15.56 -39.15
N GLU A 7 -20.75 -16.28 -38.17
CA GLU A 7 -20.73 -15.89 -36.75
C GLU A 7 -19.32 -16.01 -36.14
N GLU A 8 -18.54 -16.99 -36.60
CA GLU A 8 -17.15 -17.18 -36.20
C GLU A 8 -16.25 -16.06 -36.76
N GLU A 9 -16.43 -15.69 -38.03
CA GLU A 9 -15.72 -14.57 -38.66
C GLU A 9 -16.05 -13.22 -38.00
N THR A 10 -17.31 -12.99 -37.60
CA THR A 10 -17.68 -11.76 -36.88
C THR A 10 -17.10 -11.70 -35.47
N ASN A 11 -16.93 -12.84 -34.80
CA ASN A 11 -16.30 -12.91 -33.49
C ASN A 11 -14.79 -12.69 -33.57
N VAL A 12 -14.13 -13.19 -34.62
CA VAL A 12 -12.70 -12.94 -34.88
C VAL A 12 -12.47 -11.45 -35.15
N ILE A 13 -13.31 -10.80 -35.95
CA ILE A 13 -13.20 -9.36 -36.23
C ILE A 13 -13.43 -8.53 -34.96
N ARG A 14 -14.40 -8.90 -34.11
CA ARG A 14 -14.60 -8.23 -32.80
C ARG A 14 -13.40 -8.40 -31.88
N ALA A 15 -12.82 -9.60 -31.82
CA ALA A 15 -11.63 -9.86 -31.01
C ALA A 15 -10.42 -9.03 -31.47
N ASP A 16 -10.28 -8.83 -32.78
CA ASP A 16 -9.21 -8.03 -33.38
C ASP A 16 -9.38 -6.54 -33.03
N ILE A 17 -10.58 -5.99 -33.23
CA ILE A 17 -10.90 -4.60 -32.88
C ILE A 17 -10.68 -4.34 -31.38
N CYS A 18 -11.13 -5.25 -30.50
CA CYS A 18 -10.92 -5.12 -29.06
C CYS A 18 -9.44 -5.16 -28.68
N SER A 19 -8.61 -5.91 -29.42
CA SER A 19 -7.18 -6.00 -29.19
C SER A 19 -6.46 -4.72 -29.64
N THR A 20 -6.84 -4.14 -30.78
CA THR A 20 -6.31 -2.85 -31.25
C THR A 20 -6.62 -1.71 -30.27
N ILE A 21 -7.86 -1.63 -29.75
CA ILE A 21 -8.25 -0.60 -28.78
C ILE A 21 -7.46 -0.75 -27.48
N ARG A 22 -7.32 -1.99 -26.98
CA ARG A 22 -6.54 -2.29 -25.77
C ARG A 22 -5.08 -1.85 -25.91
N ASN A 23 -4.47 -2.15 -27.05
CA ASN A 23 -3.08 -1.81 -27.32
C ASN A 23 -2.89 -0.29 -27.45
N GLY A 24 -3.82 0.41 -28.12
CA GLY A 24 -3.79 1.87 -28.23
C GLY A 24 -3.91 2.59 -26.88
N LEU A 25 -4.80 2.11 -26.00
CA LEU A 25 -4.94 2.65 -24.64
C LEU A 25 -3.70 2.39 -23.77
N LEU A 26 -3.09 1.21 -23.90
CA LEU A 26 -1.87 0.85 -23.18
C LEU A 26 -0.69 1.74 -23.59
N GLU A 27 -0.50 1.97 -24.89
CA GLU A 27 0.52 2.88 -25.42
C GLU A 27 0.32 4.33 -24.95
N MET A 28 -0.93 4.81 -24.88
CA MET A 28 -1.23 6.13 -24.34
C MET A 28 -0.89 6.25 -22.84
N MET A 29 -1.13 5.21 -22.03
CA MET A 29 -0.71 5.19 -20.62
C MET A 29 0.82 5.18 -20.46
N ILE A 30 1.53 4.43 -21.29
CA ILE A 30 3.00 4.36 -21.24
C ILE A 30 3.63 5.69 -21.66
N ASN A 31 3.09 6.35 -22.69
CA ASN A 31 3.61 7.62 -23.18
C ASN A 31 3.31 8.78 -22.22
N SER A 32 2.20 8.74 -21.50
CA SER A 32 1.91 9.69 -20.40
C SER A 32 2.73 9.41 -19.14
N ALA A 33 3.23 8.19 -18.93
CA ALA A 33 4.18 7.85 -17.86
C ALA A 33 5.61 8.33 -18.16
N LYS A 34 6.03 8.40 -19.42
CA LYS A 34 7.39 8.87 -19.81
C LYS A 34 7.57 10.38 -19.60
N GLN A 35 6.51 11.19 -19.66
CA GLN A 35 6.59 12.64 -19.41
C GLN A 35 6.71 13.03 -17.93
N LYS A 36 6.52 12.09 -16.99
CA LYS A 36 6.61 12.33 -15.54
C LYS A 36 7.90 11.78 -14.90
N GLN A 37 8.93 11.44 -15.68
CA GLN A 37 10.20 10.90 -15.18
C GLN A 37 11.23 11.96 -14.72
N ALA A 38 10.76 13.09 -14.19
CA ALA A 38 11.62 14.05 -13.52
C ALA A 38 10.94 14.58 -12.26
N SER A 39 10.65 13.71 -11.28
CA SER A 39 10.64 14.02 -9.83
C SER A 39 9.94 12.90 -9.04
N ILE A 40 10.70 12.34 -8.08
CA ILE A 40 10.26 11.58 -6.89
C ILE A 40 10.12 10.05 -7.02
N ASN A 41 11.13 9.41 -6.44
CA ASN A 41 11.28 8.01 -6.03
C ASN A 41 9.99 7.32 -5.54
N ASN A 42 9.85 6.06 -5.98
CA ASN A 42 9.12 4.95 -5.35
C ASN A 42 7.69 5.21 -4.86
N THR A 43 6.67 4.77 -5.61
CA THR A 43 5.94 3.54 -5.28
C THR A 43 4.85 3.24 -6.32
N SER A 44 5.03 2.11 -6.97
CA SER A 44 4.06 1.41 -7.80
C SER A 44 2.87 0.93 -6.98
N SER A 45 1.67 1.41 -7.33
CA SER A 45 0.41 0.66 -7.49
C SER A 45 0.27 -0.73 -6.84
N SER A 46 0.51 -0.85 -5.55
CA SER A 46 -0.06 -1.92 -4.72
C SER A 46 -0.93 -1.21 -3.70
N ILE A 47 -2.18 -1.64 -3.60
CA ILE A 47 -3.10 -1.24 -2.55
C ILE A 47 -2.34 -1.27 -1.22
N ASP A 48 -2.57 -0.28 -0.37
CA ASP A 48 -1.80 0.11 0.82
C ASP A 48 -1.78 -0.97 1.95
N LEU A 49 -1.36 -2.20 1.61
CA LEU A 49 -1.45 -3.39 2.46
C LEU A 49 -0.43 -3.40 3.60
N LYS A 50 0.54 -2.47 3.58
CA LYS A 50 1.59 -2.37 4.57
C LYS A 50 1.65 -0.96 5.13
N ILE A 51 1.84 -0.86 6.44
CA ILE A 51 2.13 0.39 7.12
C ILE A 51 3.57 0.37 7.63
N ARG A 52 4.28 1.48 7.40
CA ARG A 52 5.63 1.67 7.92
C ARG A 52 5.57 2.40 9.26
N ILE A 53 6.07 1.76 10.30
CA ILE A 53 6.09 2.28 11.67
C ILE A 53 7.52 2.76 11.97
N LYS A 54 7.65 4.02 12.37
CA LYS A 54 8.90 4.59 12.90
C LYS A 54 8.81 4.66 14.41
N ALA A 55 9.67 3.95 15.10
CA ALA A 55 9.73 3.88 16.55
C ALA A 55 11.04 4.45 17.08
N GLU A 56 11.01 4.88 18.34
CA GLU A 56 12.17 5.37 19.07
C GLU A 56 12.17 4.74 20.47
N PHE A 57 13.32 4.20 20.88
CA PHE A 57 13.52 3.66 22.23
C PHE A 57 14.89 4.09 22.76
N ARG A 58 14.92 4.82 23.88
CA ARG A 58 16.16 5.32 24.52
C ARG A 58 17.09 6.07 23.56
N GLY A 59 16.53 6.84 22.62
CA GLY A 59 17.26 7.60 21.61
C GLY A 59 17.63 6.80 20.35
N GLU A 60 17.45 5.47 20.36
CA GLU A 60 17.63 4.63 19.17
C GLU A 60 16.36 4.67 18.31
N LYS A 61 16.51 5.09 17.04
CA LYS A 61 15.41 5.17 16.08
C LYS A 61 15.47 4.02 15.09
N PHE A 62 14.34 3.37 14.85
CA PHE A 62 14.23 2.30 13.88
C PHE A 62 12.88 2.32 13.16
N CYS A 63 12.85 1.73 11.97
CA CYS A 63 11.66 1.61 11.15
C CYS A 63 11.43 0.14 10.81
N PHE A 64 10.17 -0.26 10.74
CA PHE A 64 9.75 -1.58 10.27
C PHE A 64 8.38 -1.47 9.60
N GLU A 65 8.02 -2.49 8.82
CA GLU A 65 6.73 -2.57 8.14
C GLU A 65 5.87 -3.65 8.78
N MET A 66 4.57 -3.39 8.87
CA MET A 66 3.56 -4.37 9.28
C MET A 66 2.46 -4.42 8.23
N HIS A 67 1.84 -5.58 8.06
CA HIS A 67 0.68 -5.71 7.20
C HIS A 67 -0.57 -5.14 7.89
N ARG A 68 -1.45 -4.50 7.12
CA ARG A 68 -2.77 -4.09 7.60
C ARG A 68 -3.75 -5.30 7.53
N PRO A 69 -4.68 -5.44 8.48
CA PRO A 69 -4.84 -4.64 9.70
C PRO A 69 -3.74 -4.94 10.73
N VAL A 70 -3.21 -3.89 11.36
CA VAL A 70 -2.17 -4.05 12.40
C VAL A 70 -2.83 -4.39 13.72
N MET A 71 -2.45 -5.53 14.29
CA MET A 71 -2.94 -5.93 15.61
C MET A 71 -2.04 -5.37 16.71
N PHE A 72 -2.66 -4.85 17.77
CA PHE A 72 -1.96 -4.28 18.93
C PHE A 72 -1.06 -5.30 19.61
N ASP A 73 -1.55 -6.54 19.79
CA ASP A 73 -0.77 -7.61 20.41
C ASP A 73 0.46 -7.98 19.57
N GLU A 74 0.32 -8.01 18.25
CA GLU A 74 1.44 -8.27 17.33
C GLU A 74 2.46 -7.13 17.35
N LEU A 75 2.00 -5.88 17.33
CA LEU A 75 2.86 -4.70 17.42
C LEU A 75 3.62 -4.69 18.75
N GLN A 76 2.91 -4.93 19.87
CA GLN A 76 3.51 -4.98 21.19
C GLN A 76 4.52 -6.12 21.30
N MET A 77 4.19 -7.31 20.82
CA MET A 77 5.11 -8.45 20.77
C MET A 77 6.35 -8.14 19.94
N HIS A 78 6.19 -7.51 18.78
CA HIS A 78 7.31 -7.14 17.91
C HIS A 78 8.27 -6.17 18.60
N LEU A 79 7.73 -5.10 19.20
CA LEU A 79 8.51 -4.10 19.93
C LEU A 79 9.19 -4.71 21.18
N ASN A 80 8.46 -5.53 21.94
CA ASN A 80 8.99 -6.19 23.12
C ASN A 80 10.11 -7.16 22.78
N SER A 81 9.96 -7.93 21.70
CA SER A 81 10.98 -8.89 21.24
C SER A 81 12.25 -8.16 20.79
N ARG A 82 12.10 -7.04 20.08
CA ARG A 82 13.22 -6.23 19.61
C ARG A 82 13.99 -5.58 20.76
N CYS A 83 13.29 -5.01 21.73
CA CYS A 83 13.91 -4.31 22.87
C CYS A 83 14.17 -5.20 24.09
N LYS A 84 13.77 -6.49 24.04
CA LYS A 84 13.87 -7.48 25.12
C LYS A 84 13.26 -7.01 26.45
N LEU A 85 12.22 -6.20 26.37
CA LEU A 85 11.57 -5.54 27.51
C LEU A 85 10.07 -5.42 27.24
N LYS A 86 9.26 -5.42 28.30
CA LYS A 86 7.84 -5.07 28.18
C LYS A 86 7.70 -3.55 28.05
N LEU A 87 7.32 -3.09 26.88
CA LEU A 87 7.21 -1.67 26.55
C LEU A 87 5.76 -1.18 26.64
N ASN A 88 5.63 0.08 27.04
CA ASN A 88 4.43 0.88 26.84
C ASN A 88 4.56 1.63 25.51
N ILE A 89 3.48 1.69 24.74
CA ILE A 89 3.49 2.30 23.40
C ILE A 89 2.90 3.70 23.50
N TYR A 90 3.59 4.67 22.92
CA TYR A 90 3.14 6.05 22.81
C TYR A 90 3.23 6.50 21.36
N TYR A 91 2.14 7.04 20.84
CA TYR A 91 2.08 7.70 19.56
C TYR A 91 2.39 9.18 19.73
N THR A 92 3.21 9.73 18.84
CA THR A 92 3.54 11.14 18.85
C THR A 92 3.21 11.77 17.51
N LEU A 93 2.43 12.85 17.52
CA LEU A 93 2.27 13.70 16.34
C LEU A 93 3.49 14.62 16.16
N ARG A 94 3.59 15.22 14.96
CA ARG A 94 4.65 16.14 14.51
C ARG A 94 5.31 16.91 15.68
N ASN A 95 6.65 16.89 15.70
CA ASN A 95 7.51 17.60 16.68
C ASN A 95 7.35 17.21 18.16
N HIS A 96 6.78 16.04 18.48
CA HIS A 96 6.62 15.56 19.87
C HIS A 96 5.74 16.45 20.77
N GLU A 97 4.95 17.37 20.18
CA GLU A 97 4.08 18.28 20.92
C GLU A 97 2.88 17.55 21.57
N LEU A 98 2.44 16.45 20.95
CA LEU A 98 1.40 15.58 21.48
C LEU A 98 1.93 14.17 21.63
N ILE A 99 1.79 13.62 22.84
CA ILE A 99 2.14 12.24 23.18
C ILE A 99 0.87 11.55 23.69
N VAL A 100 0.42 10.52 22.98
CA VAL A 100 -0.79 9.77 23.30
C VAL A 100 -0.42 8.32 23.58
N PRO A 101 -0.74 7.77 24.76
CA PRO A 101 -0.52 6.34 25.01
C PRO A 101 -1.46 5.50 24.14
N ILE A 102 -0.95 4.40 23.60
CA ILE A 102 -1.73 3.35 22.93
C ILE A 102 -1.72 2.12 23.83
N ARG A 103 -2.89 1.75 24.33
CA ARG A 103 -3.10 0.68 25.32
C ARG A 103 -3.95 -0.48 24.82
N ASN A 104 -4.62 -0.31 23.68
CA ASN A 104 -5.53 -1.28 23.10
C ASN A 104 -5.67 -1.09 21.58
N GLN A 105 -6.37 -2.03 20.94
CA GLN A 105 -6.61 -2.02 19.49
C GLN A 105 -7.34 -0.77 19.00
N LEU A 106 -8.38 -0.32 19.72
CA LEU A 106 -9.18 0.83 19.31
C LEU A 106 -8.34 2.12 19.25
N GLU A 107 -7.45 2.32 20.22
CA GLU A 107 -6.53 3.46 20.24
C GLU A 107 -5.49 3.36 19.11
N LEU A 108 -5.02 2.15 18.79
CA LEU A 108 -4.11 1.89 17.68
C LEU A 108 -4.76 2.20 16.34
N ASP A 109 -5.98 1.71 16.12
CA ASP A 109 -6.74 1.91 14.88
C ASP A 109 -6.93 3.41 14.60
N ARG A 110 -7.29 4.18 15.63
CA ARG A 110 -7.39 5.65 15.54
C ARG A 110 -6.06 6.30 15.20
N ALA A 111 -4.97 5.88 15.83
CA ALA A 111 -3.65 6.43 15.54
C ALA A 111 -3.21 6.13 14.09
N ILE A 112 -3.60 4.98 13.57
CA ILE A 112 -3.34 4.56 12.21
C ILE A 112 -4.19 5.33 11.18
N GLU A 113 -5.44 5.67 11.52
CA GLU A 113 -6.34 6.47 10.68
C GLU A 113 -5.87 7.93 10.50
N LEU A 114 -5.08 8.44 11.44
CA LEU A 114 -4.52 9.80 11.39
C LEU A 114 -3.31 9.95 10.45
N VAL A 115 -2.82 8.87 9.83
CA VAL A 115 -1.62 8.83 8.97
C VAL A 115 -2.00 8.65 7.51
#